data_AF-A0A1W0A6Q9-F1
#
_entry.id   AF-A0A1W0A6Q9-F1
#
_cell.length_a   1.000
_cell.length_b   1.000
_cell.length_c   1.000
_cell.angle_alpha   90.00
_cell.angle_beta   90.00
_cell.angle_gamma   90.00
#
_symmetry.space_group_name_H-M   'P 1'
#
loop_
_entity.id
_entity.type
_entity.pdbx_description
1 polymer ?
#
loop_
_entity_poly.entity_id
_entity_poly.type
_entity_poly.pdbx_seq_one_letter_code
_entity_poly.pdbx_strand_id
1 'polypeptide(L)'
;MPKEDFFSGRGLQFTDDLFKSVEEYIEVGTQQLERNLVQSKGTVVTNSEALAIHKGTTEYMKLVGQSFAKNFDKFELYIMRNVFVTPKTIAETQRKYQNEMDTSFNDAANWTEEDVHSLENELHQLRQQIQTAAMKQQHLQNAHSAVEEQLSNVQQFCASLQFTDGISETVAPFTHQMVSSANSLRDAVGTMRELHRQLECSKDKSDLVAPSLQFDDVAMRYAQHQSTVQCSSTEDLLFVNSKMSSLA
;
A
#
# COMPACT_ATOMS: atom_id res chain seq x y z
N MET A 1 -31.27 -29.20 16.56
CA MET A 1 -30.38 -29.51 15.41
C MET A 1 -30.16 -28.23 14.63
N PRO A 2 -28.91 -27.86 14.31
CA PRO A 2 -28.67 -26.74 13.40
C PRO A 2 -29.28 -27.10 12.04
N LYS A 3 -30.03 -26.17 11.44
CA LYS A 3 -30.51 -26.35 10.06
C LYS A 3 -29.28 -26.36 9.17
N GLU A 4 -29.02 -27.47 8.49
CA GLU A 4 -28.08 -27.51 7.36
C GLU A 4 -28.55 -26.44 6.36
N ASP A 5 -27.77 -25.37 6.27
CA ASP A 5 -28.13 -24.21 5.47
C ASP A 5 -27.60 -24.43 4.05
N PHE A 6 -28.49 -24.74 3.11
CA PHE A 6 -28.15 -24.94 1.70
C PHE A 6 -27.37 -23.77 1.11
N PHE A 7 -27.62 -22.57 1.62
CA PHE A 7 -26.97 -21.34 1.19
C PHE A 7 -25.81 -20.94 2.10
N SER A 8 -25.35 -21.84 2.98
CA SER A 8 -24.20 -21.65 3.88
C SER A 8 -24.30 -20.39 4.76
N GLY A 9 -25.51 -19.96 5.14
CA GLY A 9 -25.72 -18.75 5.93
C GLY A 9 -25.47 -17.44 5.17
N ARG A 10 -25.19 -17.50 3.86
CA ARG A 10 -24.79 -16.33 3.07
C ARG A 10 -25.95 -15.47 2.58
N GLY A 11 -27.20 -15.87 2.85
CA GLY A 11 -28.38 -15.07 2.48
C GLY A 11 -28.33 -13.66 3.06
N LEU A 12 -27.88 -13.52 4.31
CA LEU A 12 -27.75 -12.22 4.97
C LEU A 12 -26.60 -11.39 4.37
N GLN A 13 -25.47 -12.03 4.08
CA GLN A 13 -24.35 -11.35 3.43
C GLN A 13 -24.73 -10.82 2.04
N PHE A 14 -25.48 -11.61 1.28
CA PHE A 14 -26.00 -11.17 -0.02
C PHE A 14 -26.93 -9.95 0.10
N THR A 15 -27.84 -9.94 1.07
CA THR A 15 -28.74 -8.78 1.27
C THR A 15 -27.97 -7.56 1.75
N ASP A 16 -26.97 -7.71 2.61
CA ASP A 16 -26.10 -6.61 3.05
C ASP A 16 -25.30 -6.01 1.89
N ASP A 17 -24.73 -6.85 1.03
CA ASP A 17 -23.97 -6.40 -0.14
C ASP A 17 -24.85 -5.68 -1.15
N LEU A 18 -26.08 -6.17 -1.37
CA LEU A 18 -27.09 -5.49 -2.19
C LEU A 18 -27.49 -4.14 -1.60
N PHE A 19 -27.72 -4.07 -0.29
CA PHE A 19 -28.07 -2.82 0.39
C PHE A 19 -27.00 -1.75 0.16
N LYS A 20 -25.74 -2.09 0.45
CA LYS A 20 -24.59 -1.18 0.28
C LYS A 20 -24.42 -0.74 -1.16
N SER A 21 -24.57 -1.67 -2.11
CA SER A 21 -24.45 -1.36 -3.53
C SER A 21 -25.51 -0.35 -3.98
N VAL A 22 -26.76 -0.51 -3.54
CA VAL A 22 -27.83 0.43 -3.89
C VAL A 22 -27.68 1.76 -3.15
N GLU A 23 -27.22 1.76 -1.91
CA GLU A 23 -26.88 2.98 -1.17
C GLU A 23 -25.80 3.80 -1.89
N GLU A 24 -24.75 3.16 -2.37
CA GLU A 24 -23.72 3.79 -3.21
C GLU A 24 -24.31 4.37 -4.49
N TYR A 25 -25.22 3.67 -5.18
CA TYR A 25 -25.91 4.20 -6.35
C TYR A 25 -26.79 5.42 -6.04
N ILE A 26 -27.44 5.46 -4.86
CA ILE A 26 -28.22 6.62 -4.42
C ILE A 26 -27.29 7.81 -4.17
N GLU A 27 -26.12 7.59 -3.55
CA GLU A 27 -25.13 8.65 -3.34
C GLU A 27 -24.59 9.20 -4.67
N VAL A 28 -24.17 8.32 -5.58
CA VAL A 28 -23.73 8.72 -6.93
C VAL A 28 -24.85 9.45 -7.68
N GLY A 29 -26.08 8.96 -7.58
CA GLY A 29 -27.26 9.61 -8.15
C GLY A 29 -27.50 11.01 -7.60
N THR A 30 -27.20 11.25 -6.31
CA THR A 30 -27.33 12.56 -5.65
C THR A 30 -26.37 13.55 -6.29
N GLN A 31 -25.10 13.17 -6.42
CA GLN A 31 -24.05 13.99 -7.01
C GLN A 31 -24.34 14.30 -8.49
N GLN A 32 -24.81 13.31 -9.25
CA GLN A 32 -25.18 13.49 -10.65
C GLN A 32 -26.40 14.40 -10.82
N LEU A 33 -27.43 14.23 -9.98
CA LEU A 33 -28.61 15.08 -10.00
C LEU A 33 -28.24 16.54 -9.71
N GLU A 34 -27.46 16.78 -8.66
CA GLU A 34 -26.97 18.12 -8.31
C GLU A 34 -26.18 18.74 -9.48
N ARG A 35 -25.22 17.99 -10.03
CA ARG A 35 -24.41 18.43 -11.17
C ARG A 35 -25.27 18.78 -12.38
N ASN A 36 -26.24 17.94 -12.73
CA ASN A 36 -27.12 18.17 -13.88
C ASN A 36 -28.04 19.39 -13.66
N LEU A 37 -28.53 19.61 -12.44
CA LEU A 37 -29.36 20.76 -12.10
C LEU A 37 -28.55 22.07 -12.19
N VAL A 38 -27.33 22.08 -11.66
CA VAL A 38 -26.41 23.23 -11.79
C VAL A 38 -26.09 23.52 -13.26
N GLN A 39 -25.82 22.48 -14.05
CA GLN A 39 -25.54 22.62 -15.49
C GLN A 39 -26.77 23.09 -16.28
N SER A 40 -27.98 22.65 -15.91
CA SER A 40 -29.24 23.02 -16.59
C SER A 40 -29.60 24.50 -16.45
N LYS A 41 -29.10 25.16 -15.40
CA LYS A 41 -29.33 26.59 -15.12
C LYS A 41 -28.45 27.54 -15.95
N GLY A 42 -27.43 27.05 -16.66
CA GLY A 42 -26.56 27.85 -17.53
C GLY A 42 -25.29 28.39 -16.84
N THR A 43 -24.61 29.35 -17.49
CA THR A 43 -23.22 29.76 -17.21
C THR A 43 -22.99 30.59 -15.94
N VAL A 44 -24.05 31.09 -15.27
CA VAL A 44 -23.92 31.86 -14.03
C VAL A 44 -25.01 31.44 -13.06
N VAL A 45 -24.73 30.40 -12.28
CA VAL A 45 -25.53 30.06 -11.10
C VAL A 45 -25.05 30.94 -9.95
N THR A 46 -25.95 31.69 -9.33
CA THR A 46 -25.59 32.46 -8.13
C THR A 46 -25.25 31.52 -6.97
N ASN A 47 -24.32 31.89 -6.09
CA ASN A 47 -23.98 31.04 -4.92
C ASN A 47 -25.21 30.68 -4.07
N SER A 48 -26.20 31.58 -3.98
CA SER A 48 -27.46 31.31 -3.28
C SER A 48 -28.31 30.22 -3.97
N GLU A 49 -28.33 30.19 -5.30
CA GLU A 49 -29.05 29.18 -6.06
C GLU A 49 -28.34 27.82 -6.04
N ALA A 50 -27.01 27.80 -6.16
CA ALA A 50 -26.24 26.57 -6.02
C ALA A 50 -26.48 25.94 -4.64
N LEU A 51 -26.50 26.76 -3.58
CA LEU A 51 -26.76 26.30 -2.22
C LEU A 51 -28.20 25.82 -2.03
N ALA A 52 -29.17 26.45 -2.69
CA ALA A 52 -30.57 26.00 -2.69
C ALA A 52 -30.75 24.67 -3.43
N ILE A 53 -30.06 24.48 -4.58
CA ILE A 53 -30.06 23.23 -5.35
C ILE A 53 -29.41 22.10 -4.53
N HIS A 54 -28.26 22.37 -3.92
CA HIS A 54 -27.58 21.42 -3.05
C HIS A 54 -28.51 20.97 -1.93
N LYS A 55 -29.06 21.92 -1.16
CA LYS A 55 -29.97 21.63 -0.05
C LYS A 55 -31.21 20.85 -0.50
N GLY A 56 -31.85 21.26 -1.59
CA GLY A 56 -33.03 20.58 -2.12
C GLY A 56 -32.73 19.16 -2.61
N THR A 57 -31.58 18.97 -3.27
CA THR A 57 -31.13 17.65 -3.74
C THR A 57 -30.80 16.74 -2.56
N THR A 58 -30.11 17.24 -1.54
CA THR A 58 -29.82 16.50 -0.31
C THR A 58 -31.09 16.12 0.44
N GLU A 59 -32.06 17.03 0.60
CA GLU A 59 -33.34 16.74 1.26
C GLU A 59 -34.16 15.70 0.48
N TYR A 60 -34.23 15.83 -0.85
CA TYR A 60 -34.89 14.85 -1.71
C TYR A 60 -34.23 13.47 -1.62
N MET A 61 -32.91 13.40 -1.75
CA MET A 61 -32.19 12.12 -1.73
C MET A 61 -32.20 11.49 -0.34
N LYS A 62 -32.28 12.28 0.73
CA LYS A 62 -32.55 11.77 2.08
C LYS A 62 -33.91 11.08 2.17
N LEU A 63 -34.96 11.65 1.56
CA LEU A 63 -36.28 11.00 1.51
C LEU A 63 -36.25 9.71 0.69
N VAL A 64 -35.54 9.71 -0.44
CA VAL A 64 -35.32 8.52 -1.27
C VAL A 64 -34.60 7.43 -0.48
N GLY A 65 -33.50 7.76 0.20
CA GLY A 65 -32.75 6.82 1.04
C GLY A 65 -33.60 6.25 2.19
N GLN A 66 -34.39 7.09 2.87
CA GLN A 66 -35.30 6.63 3.93
C GLN A 66 -36.42 5.72 3.40
N SER A 67 -36.96 6.03 2.22
CA SER A 67 -37.97 5.19 1.56
C SER A 67 -37.37 3.86 1.11
N PHE A 68 -36.18 3.92 0.52
CA PHE A 68 -35.42 2.75 0.10
C PHE A 68 -35.15 1.82 1.29
N ALA A 69 -34.57 2.32 2.39
CA ALA A 69 -34.27 1.51 3.57
C ALA A 69 -35.51 0.77 4.10
N LYS A 70 -36.64 1.47 4.26
CA LYS A 70 -37.90 0.86 4.71
C LYS A 70 -38.44 -0.19 3.75
N ASN A 71 -38.27 0.03 2.44
CA ASN A 71 -38.69 -0.94 1.43
C ASN A 71 -37.71 -2.12 1.35
N PHE A 72 -36.44 -1.86 1.61
CA PHE A 72 -35.39 -2.87 1.64
C PHE A 72 -35.56 -3.82 2.82
N ASP A 73 -35.95 -3.34 4.00
CA ASP A 73 -36.27 -4.20 5.15
C ASP A 73 -37.34 -5.26 4.79
N LYS A 74 -38.35 -4.86 4.01
CA LYS A 74 -39.41 -5.78 3.52
C LYS A 74 -38.88 -6.73 2.46
N PHE A 75 -38.02 -6.24 1.58
CA PHE A 75 -37.37 -7.04 0.55
C PHE A 75 -36.44 -8.09 1.18
N GLU A 76 -35.58 -7.71 2.12
CA GLU A 76 -34.70 -8.59 2.88
C GLU A 76 -35.52 -9.70 3.53
N LEU A 77 -36.58 -9.34 4.26
CA LEU A 77 -37.46 -10.32 4.90
C LEU A 77 -38.11 -11.26 3.88
N TYR A 78 -38.54 -10.75 2.73
CA TYR A 78 -39.10 -11.56 1.66
C TYR A 78 -38.07 -12.55 1.09
N ILE A 79 -36.87 -12.07 0.77
CA ILE A 79 -35.78 -12.86 0.22
C ILE A 79 -35.36 -13.96 1.18
N MET A 80 -35.16 -13.62 2.46
CA MET A 80 -34.78 -14.57 3.49
C MET A 80 -35.87 -15.62 3.80
N ARG A 81 -37.15 -15.28 3.57
CA ARG A 81 -38.28 -16.17 3.85
C ARG A 81 -38.75 -17.02 2.67
N ASN A 82 -38.53 -16.56 1.44
CA ASN A 82 -39.08 -17.19 0.24
C ASN A 82 -38.04 -17.63 -0.78
N VAL A 83 -36.87 -16.98 -0.83
CA VAL A 83 -35.82 -17.27 -1.82
C VAL A 83 -34.71 -18.10 -1.19
N PHE A 84 -34.13 -17.64 -0.08
CA PHE A 84 -33.09 -18.38 0.65
C PHE A 84 -33.67 -19.40 1.64
N VAL A 85 -34.79 -20.03 1.30
CA VAL A 85 -35.38 -21.11 2.09
C VAL A 85 -35.38 -22.39 1.27
N THR A 86 -34.66 -23.38 1.76
CA THR A 86 -34.67 -24.72 1.17
C THR A 86 -36.00 -25.40 1.47
N PRO A 87 -36.78 -25.80 0.44
CA PRO A 87 -37.96 -26.62 0.64
C PRO A 87 -37.60 -27.93 1.33
N LYS A 88 -38.42 -28.38 2.29
CA LYS A 88 -38.14 -29.57 3.11
C LYS A 88 -37.90 -30.84 2.27
N THR A 89 -38.60 -30.96 1.15
CA THR A 89 -38.46 -32.07 0.18
C THR A 89 -37.07 -32.12 -0.46
N ILE A 90 -36.46 -30.97 -0.73
CA ILE A 90 -35.12 -30.86 -1.30
C ILE A 90 -34.07 -31.04 -0.22
N ALA A 91 -34.29 -30.49 0.98
CA ALA A 91 -33.37 -30.67 2.11
C ALA A 91 -33.17 -32.15 2.47
N GLU A 92 -34.24 -32.96 2.44
CA GLU A 92 -34.15 -34.41 2.67
C GLU A 92 -33.41 -35.15 1.56
N THR A 93 -33.60 -34.72 0.30
CA THR A 93 -32.92 -35.30 -0.87
C THR A 93 -31.43 -34.94 -0.85
N GLN A 94 -31.09 -33.70 -0.50
CA GLN A 94 -29.72 -33.26 -0.33
C GLN A 94 -29.04 -34.00 0.80
N ARG A 95 -29.70 -34.22 1.94
CA ARG A 95 -29.12 -34.99 3.04
C ARG A 95 -28.83 -36.43 2.64
N LYS A 96 -29.68 -37.03 1.80
CA LYS A 96 -29.40 -38.34 1.18
C LYS A 96 -28.19 -38.25 0.25
N TYR A 97 -28.11 -37.23 -0.61
CA TYR A 97 -26.96 -37.01 -1.50
C TYR A 97 -25.66 -36.67 -0.76
N GLN A 98 -25.71 -35.95 0.36
CA GLN A 98 -24.55 -35.61 1.19
C GLN A 98 -24.08 -36.84 1.94
N ASN A 99 -25.00 -37.63 2.51
CA ASN A 99 -24.65 -38.93 3.07
C ASN A 99 -24.09 -39.85 1.99
N GLU A 100 -24.63 -39.83 0.77
CA GLU A 100 -24.12 -40.58 -0.37
C GLU A 100 -22.75 -40.08 -0.84
N MET A 101 -22.49 -38.77 -0.88
CA MET A 101 -21.16 -38.20 -1.18
C MET A 101 -20.16 -38.45 -0.06
N ASP A 102 -20.55 -38.38 1.20
CA ASP A 102 -19.70 -38.72 2.35
C ASP A 102 -19.39 -40.22 2.36
N THR A 103 -20.36 -41.07 1.98
CA THR A 103 -20.10 -42.50 1.73
C THR A 103 -19.38 -42.76 0.42
N SER A 104 -19.46 -41.87 -0.57
CA SER A 104 -18.67 -41.93 -1.80
C SER A 104 -17.26 -41.39 -1.57
N PHE A 105 -17.04 -40.63 -0.49
CA PHE A 105 -15.73 -40.35 0.09
C PHE A 105 -15.16 -41.56 0.84
N ASN A 106 -15.90 -42.65 1.05
CA ASN A 106 -15.28 -43.96 1.33
C ASN A 106 -14.56 -44.55 0.11
N ASP A 107 -14.53 -43.86 -1.02
CA ASP A 107 -13.48 -44.09 -2.02
C ASP A 107 -12.09 -43.71 -1.46
N ALA A 108 -11.98 -43.08 -0.28
CA ALA A 108 -10.75 -43.04 0.53
C ALA A 108 -10.17 -44.44 0.84
N ALA A 109 -10.95 -45.51 0.71
CA ALA A 109 -10.42 -46.89 0.72
C ALA A 109 -9.65 -47.26 -0.56
N ASN A 110 -9.83 -46.51 -1.66
CA ASN A 110 -9.14 -46.63 -2.95
C ASN A 110 -8.14 -45.49 -3.22
N TRP A 111 -7.99 -44.52 -2.32
CA TRP A 111 -6.94 -43.50 -2.47
C TRP A 111 -5.60 -44.20 -2.32
N THR A 112 -4.79 -44.15 -3.37
CA THR A 112 -3.43 -44.65 -3.28
C THR A 112 -2.60 -43.68 -2.43
N GLU A 113 -1.51 -44.16 -1.82
CA GLU A 113 -0.57 -43.27 -1.12
C GLU A 113 -0.05 -42.14 -2.04
N GLU A 114 0.00 -42.39 -3.35
CA GLU A 114 0.41 -41.43 -4.37
C GLU A 114 -0.62 -40.31 -4.57
N ASP A 115 -1.94 -40.61 -4.51
CA ASP A 115 -3.01 -39.61 -4.58
C ASP A 115 -3.01 -38.68 -3.36
N VAL A 116 -2.82 -39.26 -2.16
CA VAL A 116 -2.69 -38.49 -0.91
C VAL A 116 -1.47 -37.58 -0.97
N HIS A 117 -0.32 -38.12 -1.41
CA HIS A 117 0.91 -37.34 -1.51
C HIS A 117 0.82 -36.23 -2.55
N SER A 118 0.15 -36.48 -3.69
CA SER A 118 -0.13 -35.47 -4.71
C SER A 118 -0.99 -34.32 -4.15
N LEU A 119 -2.05 -34.63 -3.42
CA LEU A 119 -2.92 -33.63 -2.79
C LEU A 119 -2.18 -32.82 -1.71
N GLU A 120 -1.35 -33.47 -0.90
CA GLU A 120 -0.51 -32.79 0.09
C GLU A 120 0.48 -31.83 -0.57
N ASN A 121 1.08 -32.23 -1.69
CA ASN A 121 1.97 -31.39 -2.48
C ASN A 121 1.24 -30.19 -3.09
N GLU A 122 0.05 -30.39 -3.67
CA GLU A 122 -0.78 -29.30 -4.19
C GLU A 122 -1.17 -28.32 -3.08
N LEU A 123 -1.58 -28.85 -1.93
CA LEU A 123 -1.97 -28.04 -0.78
C LEU A 123 -0.78 -27.27 -0.20
N HIS A 124 0.41 -27.86 -0.18
CA HIS A 124 1.63 -27.15 0.19
C HIS A 124 1.98 -26.05 -0.83
N GLN A 125 1.85 -26.32 -2.13
CA GLN A 125 2.08 -25.35 -3.19
C GLN A 125 1.11 -24.17 -3.10
N LEU A 126 -0.19 -24.43 -2.87
CA LEU A 126 -1.20 -23.39 -2.69
C LEU A 126 -0.91 -22.54 -1.44
N ARG A 127 -0.47 -23.15 -0.33
CA ARG A 127 -0.03 -22.41 0.86
C ARG A 127 1.15 -21.48 0.56
N GLN A 128 2.14 -21.94 -0.20
CA GLN A 128 3.27 -21.11 -0.63
C GLN A 128 2.82 -19.96 -1.55
N GLN A 129 1.88 -20.22 -2.47
CA GLN A 129 1.31 -19.18 -3.33
C GLN A 129 0.57 -18.12 -2.51
N ILE A 130 -0.23 -18.53 -1.53
CA ILE A 130 -0.92 -17.60 -0.62
C ILE A 130 0.08 -16.75 0.15
N GLN A 131 1.14 -17.34 0.69
CA GLN A 131 2.17 -16.61 1.42
C GLN A 131 2.90 -15.60 0.53
N THR A 132 3.25 -16.01 -0.70
CA THR A 132 3.92 -15.14 -1.67
C THR A 132 3.02 -13.99 -2.11
N ALA A 133 1.73 -14.26 -2.35
CA ALA A 133 0.74 -13.25 -2.65
C ALA A 133 0.55 -12.27 -1.49
N ALA A 134 0.51 -12.75 -0.24
CA ALA A 134 0.41 -11.91 0.95
C ALA A 134 1.63 -10.99 1.12
N MET A 135 2.85 -11.51 0.93
CA MET A 135 4.06 -10.69 0.96
C MET A 135 4.06 -9.64 -0.16
N LYS A 136 3.63 -10.02 -1.37
CA LYS A 136 3.49 -9.08 -2.49
C LYS A 136 2.46 -8.00 -2.19
N GLN A 137 1.33 -8.35 -1.59
CA GLN A 137 0.30 -7.39 -1.17
C GLN A 137 0.85 -6.42 -0.13
N GLN A 138 1.59 -6.90 0.88
CA GLN A 138 2.23 -6.03 1.86
C GLN A 138 3.24 -5.08 1.22
N HIS A 139 4.06 -5.58 0.29
CA HIS A 139 5.01 -4.75 -0.44
C HIS A 139 4.31 -3.65 -1.26
N LEU A 140 3.24 -4.00 -1.98
CA LEU A 140 2.42 -3.05 -2.73
C LEU A 140 1.76 -2.03 -1.81
N GLN A 141 1.26 -2.44 -0.64
CA GLN A 141 0.67 -1.53 0.34
C GLN A 141 1.70 -0.51 0.84
N ASN A 142 2.92 -0.95 1.15
CA ASN A 142 3.99 -0.06 1.59
C ASN A 142 4.40 0.92 0.47
N ALA A 143 4.49 0.44 -0.77
CA ALA A 143 4.78 1.29 -1.92
C ALA A 143 3.67 2.31 -2.16
N HIS A 144 2.40 1.92 -1.99
CA HIS A 144 1.25 2.82 -2.08
C HIS A 144 1.32 3.93 -1.03
N SER A 145 1.55 3.58 0.24
CA SER A 145 1.69 4.57 1.31
C SER A 145 2.87 5.52 1.09
N ALA A 146 3.99 5.03 0.56
CA ALA A 146 5.13 5.89 0.22
C ALA A 146 4.79 6.88 -0.92
N VAL A 147 4.03 6.45 -1.92
CA VAL A 147 3.54 7.33 -3.00
C VAL A 147 2.53 8.35 -2.48
N GLU A 148 1.62 7.95 -1.59
CA GLU A 148 0.69 8.89 -0.94
C GLU A 148 1.43 9.96 -0.11
N GLU A 149 2.47 9.57 0.62
CA GLU A 149 3.32 10.52 1.36
C GLU A 149 4.01 11.50 0.41
N GLN A 150 4.57 11.01 -0.70
CA GLN A 150 5.16 11.88 -1.74
C GLN A 150 4.12 12.82 -2.34
N LEU A 151 2.91 12.33 -2.64
CA LEU A 151 1.83 13.15 -3.16
C LEU A 151 1.43 14.24 -2.16
N SER A 152 1.31 13.89 -0.88
CA SER A 152 1.03 14.85 0.20
C SER A 152 2.13 15.92 0.30
N ASN A 153 3.39 15.52 0.23
CA ASN A 153 4.53 16.46 0.26
C ASN A 153 4.51 17.40 -0.95
N VAL A 154 4.20 16.90 -2.14
CA VAL A 154 4.05 17.72 -3.36
C VAL A 154 2.86 18.66 -3.24
N GLN A 155 1.71 18.19 -2.74
CA GLN A 155 0.54 19.05 -2.51
C GLN A 155 0.84 20.15 -1.49
N GLN A 156 1.54 19.84 -0.40
CA GLN A 156 1.97 20.83 0.58
C GLN A 156 2.96 21.83 -0.02
N PHE A 157 3.89 21.37 -0.85
CA PHE A 157 4.80 22.24 -1.59
C PHE A 157 4.05 23.16 -2.56
N CYS A 158 3.11 22.63 -3.35
CA CYS A 158 2.26 23.42 -4.23
C CYS A 158 1.43 24.45 -3.45
N ALA A 159 0.82 24.07 -2.33
CA ALA A 159 0.12 25.00 -1.44
C ALA A 159 1.06 26.07 -0.88
N SER A 160 2.29 25.70 -0.51
CA SER A 160 3.33 26.64 -0.09
C SER A 160 3.80 27.55 -1.22
N LEU A 161 3.61 27.19 -2.49
CA LEU A 161 3.91 28.05 -3.63
C LEU A 161 2.69 28.85 -4.09
N GLN A 162 1.49 28.54 -3.61
CA GLN A 162 0.26 29.25 -3.97
C GLN A 162 0.31 30.74 -3.58
N PHE A 163 1.14 31.14 -2.59
CA PHE A 163 1.37 32.57 -2.32
C PHE A 163 2.07 33.30 -3.46
N THR A 164 2.76 32.59 -4.34
CA THR A 164 3.41 33.16 -5.54
C THR A 164 2.46 33.28 -6.73
N ASP A 165 1.30 32.61 -6.68
CA ASP A 165 0.25 32.54 -7.73
C ASP A 165 -0.60 33.83 -7.87
N GLY A 166 0.02 34.97 -7.53
CA GLY A 166 -0.54 36.32 -7.65
C GLY A 166 0.51 37.42 -7.55
N ILE A 167 1.80 37.07 -7.42
CA ILE A 167 2.90 38.04 -7.32
C ILE A 167 3.29 38.62 -8.70
N SER A 168 2.76 38.05 -9.80
CA SER A 168 3.23 38.36 -11.16
C SER A 168 2.56 39.54 -11.89
N GLU A 169 1.58 40.26 -11.35
CA GLU A 169 0.98 41.39 -12.10
C GLU A 169 0.90 42.75 -11.38
N THR A 170 1.01 42.83 -10.06
CA THR A 170 0.81 44.11 -9.34
C THR A 170 1.93 44.53 -8.39
N VAL A 171 3.01 43.77 -8.28
CA VAL A 171 4.22 44.26 -7.60
C VAL A 171 5.11 44.89 -8.66
N ALA A 172 5.30 46.21 -8.56
CA ALA A 172 6.22 47.01 -9.36
C ALA A 172 7.52 46.23 -9.67
N PRO A 173 8.09 46.41 -10.88
CA PRO A 173 9.04 45.46 -11.45
C PRO A 173 10.15 45.22 -10.44
N PHE A 174 10.37 43.95 -10.05
CA PHE A 174 11.64 43.55 -9.50
C PHE A 174 12.68 44.16 -10.43
N THR A 175 13.41 45.16 -9.94
CA THR A 175 14.33 45.90 -10.79
C THR A 175 15.21 44.86 -11.47
N HIS A 176 15.54 45.06 -12.74
CA HIS A 176 16.41 44.15 -13.49
C HIS A 176 17.70 43.81 -12.69
N GLN A 177 18.08 44.67 -11.74
CA GLN A 177 19.09 44.44 -10.71
C GLN A 177 18.79 43.30 -9.72
N MET A 178 17.57 43.12 -9.21
CA MET A 178 17.25 42.01 -8.30
C MET A 178 17.27 40.66 -9.01
N VAL A 179 16.67 40.55 -10.20
CA VAL A 179 16.72 39.32 -11.00
C VAL A 179 18.15 39.03 -11.46
N SER A 180 18.89 40.07 -11.89
CA SER A 180 20.32 39.94 -12.19
C SER A 180 21.13 39.56 -10.96
N SER A 181 20.82 40.08 -9.77
CA SER A 181 21.50 39.72 -8.52
C SER A 181 21.20 38.29 -8.09
N ALA A 182 19.97 37.80 -8.30
CA ALA A 182 19.59 36.43 -8.00
C ALA A 182 20.26 35.43 -8.97
N ASN A 183 20.34 35.79 -10.25
CA ASN A 183 21.09 35.00 -11.24
C ASN A 183 22.60 35.05 -10.97
N SER A 184 23.15 36.22 -10.63
CA SER A 184 24.56 36.36 -10.25
C SER A 184 24.88 35.60 -8.97
N LEU A 185 23.96 35.56 -7.99
CA LEU A 185 24.11 34.76 -6.77
C LEU A 185 24.04 33.25 -7.11
N ARG A 186 23.15 32.84 -8.01
CA ARG A 186 23.08 31.46 -8.51
C ARG A 186 24.36 31.05 -9.21
N ASP A 187 24.94 31.92 -10.04
CA ASP A 187 26.21 31.68 -10.72
C ASP A 187 27.39 31.68 -9.73
N ALA A 188 27.38 32.57 -8.73
CA ALA A 188 28.36 32.57 -7.64
C ALA A 188 28.26 31.30 -6.78
N VAL A 189 27.06 30.82 -6.47
CA VAL A 189 26.86 29.55 -5.75
C VAL A 189 27.26 28.36 -6.62
N GLY A 190 27.01 28.41 -7.94
CA GLY A 190 27.50 27.42 -8.89
C GLY A 190 29.02 27.33 -8.94
N THR A 191 29.70 28.47 -9.05
CA THR A 191 31.16 28.55 -9.03
C THR A 191 31.73 28.18 -7.67
N MET A 192 31.08 28.53 -6.55
CA MET A 192 31.49 28.08 -5.22
C MET A 192 31.35 26.55 -5.06
N ARG A 193 30.29 25.93 -5.57
CA ARG A 193 30.14 24.47 -5.55
C ARG A 193 31.19 23.79 -6.43
N GLU A 194 31.48 24.36 -7.60
CA GLU A 194 32.52 23.83 -8.49
C GLU A 194 33.92 24.01 -7.90
N LEU A 195 34.21 25.15 -7.25
CA LEU A 195 35.46 25.37 -6.51
C LEU A 195 35.55 24.46 -5.29
N HIS A 196 34.45 24.21 -4.58
CA HIS A 196 34.42 23.24 -3.49
C HIS A 196 34.71 21.83 -3.99
N ARG A 197 34.10 21.42 -5.11
CA ARG A 197 34.37 20.16 -5.78
C ARG A 197 35.83 20.06 -6.25
N GLN A 198 36.40 21.14 -6.79
CA GLN A 198 37.80 21.19 -7.20
C GLN A 198 38.75 21.18 -6.01
N LEU A 199 38.40 21.81 -4.89
CA LEU A 199 39.17 21.76 -3.64
C LEU A 199 39.11 20.37 -3.00
N GLU A 200 37.97 19.68 -3.05
CA GLU A 200 37.85 18.28 -2.63
C GLU A 200 38.68 17.36 -3.53
N CYS A 201 38.60 17.51 -4.86
CA CYS A 201 39.45 16.76 -5.80
C CYS A 201 40.93 17.16 -5.77
N SER A 202 41.26 18.37 -5.31
CA SER A 202 42.64 18.85 -5.14
C SER A 202 43.24 18.39 -3.81
N LYS A 203 42.42 18.19 -2.79
CA LYS A 203 42.84 17.63 -1.50
C LYS A 203 43.46 16.24 -1.71
N ASP A 204 42.91 15.46 -2.64
CA ASP A 204 43.46 14.17 -3.08
C ASP A 204 44.78 14.25 -3.87
N LYS A 205 45.21 15.44 -4.31
CA LYS A 205 46.48 15.64 -5.05
C LYS A 205 47.57 16.33 -4.23
N SER A 206 47.24 16.97 -3.12
CA SER A 206 48.20 17.62 -2.22
C SER A 206 48.61 16.77 -1.01
N ASP A 207 48.01 15.61 -0.79
CA ASP A 207 48.45 14.60 0.21
C ASP A 207 49.32 13.48 -0.40
N LEU A 208 50.04 13.78 -1.49
CA LEU A 208 51.22 13.01 -1.88
C LEU A 208 52.47 13.61 -1.22
N VAL A 209 52.63 13.42 0.09
CA VAL A 209 53.83 12.85 0.78
C VAL A 209 53.49 12.67 2.27
N ALA A 210 52.82 11.57 2.58
CA ALA A 210 53.12 10.69 3.73
C ALA A 210 52.43 9.36 3.41
N PRO A 211 53.10 8.20 3.52
CA PRO A 211 52.50 6.93 3.12
C PRO A 211 51.40 6.58 4.12
N SER A 212 50.15 6.90 3.78
CA SER A 212 49.00 6.33 4.48
C SER A 212 48.99 4.84 4.14
N LEU A 213 49.44 4.03 5.08
CA LEU A 213 49.27 2.58 5.07
C LEU A 213 47.78 2.30 4.87
N GLN A 214 47.40 1.95 3.64
CA GLN A 214 46.03 1.54 3.35
C GLN A 214 45.76 0.22 4.07
N PHE A 215 44.54 0.06 4.56
CA PHE A 215 44.08 -1.10 5.32
C PHE A 215 44.34 -2.43 4.57
N ASP A 216 44.38 -2.38 3.24
CA ASP A 216 44.67 -3.54 2.39
C ASP A 216 46.14 -4.00 2.46
N ASP A 217 47.09 -3.09 2.67
CA ASP A 217 48.51 -3.44 2.88
C ASP A 217 48.73 -4.07 4.27
N VAL A 218 47.96 -3.62 5.27
CA VAL A 218 47.94 -4.24 6.60
C VAL A 218 47.28 -5.61 6.54
N ALA A 219 46.18 -5.75 5.80
CA ALA A 219 45.49 -7.03 5.61
C ALA A 219 46.34 -8.04 4.84
N MET A 220 47.07 -7.60 3.80
CA MET A 220 48.01 -8.46 3.08
C MET A 220 49.18 -8.88 3.96
N ARG A 221 49.79 -7.96 4.72
CA ARG A 221 50.85 -8.33 5.67
C ARG A 221 50.34 -9.26 6.77
N TYR A 222 49.10 -9.07 7.24
CA TYR A 222 48.49 -9.93 8.25
C TYR A 222 48.23 -11.34 7.71
N ALA A 223 47.68 -11.46 6.49
CA ALA A 223 47.49 -12.74 5.82
C ALA A 223 48.82 -13.46 5.55
N GLN A 224 49.85 -12.70 5.16
CA GLN A 224 51.20 -13.23 4.95
C GLN A 224 51.82 -13.71 6.28
N HIS A 225 51.61 -12.98 7.38
CA HIS A 225 52.08 -13.37 8.73
C HIS A 225 51.30 -14.56 9.32
N GLN A 226 50.00 -14.69 9.02
CA GLN A 226 49.18 -15.84 9.43
C GLN A 226 49.70 -17.15 8.84
N SER A 227 50.23 -17.10 7.61
CA SER A 227 50.83 -18.28 6.96
C SER A 227 52.17 -18.70 7.56
N THR A 228 52.83 -17.82 8.33
CA THR A 228 54.15 -18.07 8.94
C THR A 228 54.07 -18.43 10.43
N VAL A 229 52.94 -18.18 11.09
CA VAL A 229 52.75 -18.47 12.52
C VAL A 229 51.77 -19.63 12.66
N GLN A 230 52.30 -20.86 12.65
CA GLN A 230 51.54 -22.04 13.06
C GLN A 230 51.52 -22.10 14.60
N CYS A 231 50.54 -21.45 15.24
CA CYS A 231 50.21 -21.71 16.64
C CYS A 231 49.55 -23.09 16.72
N SER A 232 50.34 -24.12 17.02
CA SER A 232 49.86 -25.51 17.11
C SER A 232 49.61 -25.98 18.54
N SER A 233 49.83 -25.11 19.55
CA SER A 233 49.54 -25.41 20.95
C SER A 233 48.88 -24.25 21.70
N THR A 234 48.14 -24.57 22.76
CA THR A 234 47.45 -23.61 23.63
C THR A 234 48.42 -22.73 24.44
N GLU A 235 49.69 -23.14 24.59
CA GLU A 235 50.71 -22.34 25.28
C GLU A 235 51.18 -21.15 24.43
N ASP A 236 51.17 -21.27 23.10
CA ASP A 236 51.54 -20.19 22.17
C ASP A 236 50.54 -19.03 22.23
N LEU A 237 49.26 -19.32 22.46
CA LEU A 237 48.21 -18.29 22.63
C LEU A 237 48.38 -17.50 23.92
N LEU A 238 48.83 -18.15 25.01
CA LEU A 238 49.13 -17.47 26.26
C LEU A 238 50.35 -16.57 26.13
N PHE A 239 51.37 -17.00 25.37
CA PHE A 239 52.53 -16.17 25.09
C PHE A 239 52.17 -14.92 24.28
N VAL A 240 51.37 -15.06 23.21
CA VAL A 240 50.91 -13.92 22.39
C VAL A 240 50.04 -12.96 23.20
N ASN A 241 49.15 -13.48 24.05
CA ASN A 241 48.29 -12.64 24.89
C ASN A 241 49.09 -11.86 25.96
N SER A 242 50.11 -12.50 26.56
CA SER A 242 50.99 -11.83 27.51
C SER A 242 51.79 -10.70 26.86
N LYS A 243 52.24 -10.91 25.61
CA LYS A 243 53.03 -9.94 24.86
C LYS A 243 52.18 -8.76 24.37
N MET A 244 50.94 -9.01 23.94
CA MET A 244 49.96 -7.96 23.58
C MET A 244 49.57 -7.11 24.79
N SER A 245 49.42 -7.72 25.97
CA SER A 245 49.10 -7.01 27.21
C SER A 245 50.26 -6.16 27.75
N SER A 246 51.50 -6.41 27.29
CA SER A 246 52.69 -5.63 27.67
C SER A 246 52.97 -4.42 26.77
N LEU A 247 52.18 -4.25 25.69
CA LEU A 247 52.33 -3.18 24.70
C LEU A 247 51.18 -2.14 24.73
N ALA A 248 50.26 -2.28 25.70
CA ALA A 248 49.22 -1.30 26.05
C ALA A 248 49.59 -0.61 27.38
#